data_AF-A0A849B5W4-F1
#
_entry.id   AF-A0A849B5W4-F1
#
_cell.length_a   1.000
_cell.length_b   1.000
_cell.length_c   1.000
_cell.angle_alpha   90.00
_cell.angle_beta   90.00
_cell.angle_gamma   90.00
#
_symmetry.space_group_name_H-M   'P 1'
#
loop_
_entity.id
_entity.type
_entity.pdbx_description
1 polymer ?
#
loop_
_entity_poly.entity_id
_entity_poly.type
_entity_poly.pdbx_seq_one_letter_code
_entity_poly.pdbx_strand_id
1 'polypeptide(L)' 'MLIDERRQYGETRYIAYGPIGTRLHCLIFTIRGDTLRAISLRKANFREVRDYEQEI' A
#
# COMPACT_ATOMS: atom_id res chain seq x y z
N MET A 1 0.39 4.14 7.07
CA MET A 1 -0.35 2.89 6.71
C MET A 1 -1.82 3.22 6.79
N LEU A 2 -2.54 2.99 5.70
CA LEU A 2 -3.97 3.32 5.60
C LEU A 2 -4.78 2.05 5.40
N ILE A 3 -6.01 2.00 5.91
CA ILE A 3 -6.92 0.87 5.67
C ILE A 3 -7.55 1.04 4.28
N ASP A 4 -7.59 -0.02 3.48
CA ASP A 4 -8.27 -0.03 2.19
C ASP A 4 -9.77 -0.30 2.38
N GLU A 5 -10.54 0.78 2.49
CA GLU A 5 -12.00 0.75 2.67
C GLU A 5 -12.77 0.83 1.35
N ARG A 6 -12.09 0.73 0.20
CA ARG A 6 -12.72 0.91 -1.12
C ARG A 6 -13.78 -0.14 -1.43
N ARG A 7 -13.64 -1.35 -0.86
CA ARG A 7 -14.61 -2.45 -0.96
C ARG A 7 -14.56 -3.33 0.27
N GLN A 8 -15.66 -4.03 0.54
CA GLN A 8 -15.70 -5.08 1.55
C GLN A 8 -15.09 -6.37 0.99
N TYR A 9 -13.77 -6.54 1.19
CA TYR A 9 -13.01 -7.68 0.65
C TYR A 9 -13.10 -8.96 1.51
N GLY A 10 -13.85 -8.93 2.62
CA GLY A 10 -13.93 -10.03 3.59
C GLY A 10 -12.71 -10.17 4.51
N GLU A 11 -11.68 -9.34 4.31
CA GLU A 11 -10.47 -9.25 5.13
C GLU A 11 -10.02 -7.79 5.19
N THR A 12 -9.41 -7.37 6.32
CA THR A 12 -8.81 -6.02 6.42
C THR A 12 -7.58 -5.95 5.53
N ARG A 13 -7.57 -4.96 4.64
CA ARG A 13 -6.45 -4.67 3.75
C ARG A 13 -5.82 -3.35 4.13
N TYR A 14 -4.52 -3.29 3.94
CA TYR A 14 -3.72 -2.13 4.26
C TYR A 14 -2.95 -1.67 3.04
N ILE A 15 -2.80 -0.36 2.93
CA ILE A 15 -2.02 0.32 1.91
C ILE A 15 -0.78 0.91 2.58
N ALA A 16 0.38 0.57 2.03
CA ALA A 16 1.66 1.16 2.36
C ALA A 16 2.32 1.71 1.09
N TYR A 17 3.01 2.83 1.24
CA TYR A 17 3.87 3.40 0.21
C TYR A 17 5.31 3.35 0.67
N GLY A 18 6.22 3.02 -0.23
CA GLY A 18 7.64 2.97 0.08
C GLY A 18 8.52 2.91 -1.16
N PRO A 19 9.72 3.50 -1.11
CA PRO A 19 10.67 3.41 -2.21
C PRO A 19 11.21 1.98 -2.32
N ILE A 20 11.28 1.47 -3.54
CA ILE A 20 11.99 0.25 -3.89
C ILE A 20 12.94 0.60 -5.03
N GLY A 21 14.23 0.68 -4.71
CA GLY A 21 15.22 1.28 -5.60
C GLY A 21 14.92 2.76 -5.84
N THR A 22 14.84 3.17 -7.11
CA THR A 22 14.64 4.57 -7.51
C THR A 22 13.17 4.98 -7.68
N ARG A 23 12.20 4.10 -7.37
CA ARG A 23 10.78 4.35 -7.61
C ARG A 23 9.93 4.07 -6.38
N LEU A 24 8.91 4.91 -6.17
CA LEU A 24 7.87 4.68 -5.17
C LEU A 24 6.94 3.54 -5.62
N HIS A 25 6.63 2.67 -4.67
CA HIS A 25 5.70 1.56 -4.86
C HIS A 25 4.55 1.64 -3.87
N CYS A 26 3.40 1.11 -4.29
CA CYS A 26 2.21 0.91 -3.48
C CYS A 26 2.07 -0.59 -3.18
N LEU A 27 2.08 -0.94 -1.90
CA LEU A 27 1.83 -2.29 -1.41
C LEU A 27 0.43 -2.35 -0.80
N ILE A 28 -0.39 -3.26 -1.31
CA ILE A 28 -1.63 -3.69 -0.68
C ILE A 28 -1.36 -5.05 -0.03
N PHE A 29 -1.65 -5.17 1.26
CA PHE A 29 -1.40 -6.38 2.02
C PHE A 29 -2.47 -6.61 3.10
N THR A 30 -2.48 -7.81 3.65
CA THR A 30 -3.27 -8.14 4.84
C THR A 30 -2.36 -8.79 5.88
N ILE A 31 -2.74 -8.68 7.15
CA ILE A 31 -2.04 -9.31 8.28
C ILE A 31 -2.95 -10.42 8.80
N ARG A 32 -2.42 -11.65 8.86
CA ARG A 32 -3.11 -12.83 9.41
C ARG A 32 -2.25 -13.43 10.50
N GLY A 33 -2.59 -13.14 11.76
CA GLY A 33 -1.70 -13.42 12.90
C GLY A 33 -0.37 -12.70 12.71
N ASP A 34 0.73 -13.45 12.76
CA ASP A 34 2.09 -12.91 12.58
C ASP A 34 2.56 -12.91 11.11
N THR A 35 1.70 -13.30 10.18
CA THR A 35 2.06 -13.40 8.76
C THR A 35 1.52 -12.22 7.96
N LEU A 36 2.42 -11.54 7.25
CA LEU A 36 2.06 -10.56 6.23
C LEU A 36 1.85 -11.28 4.89
N ARG A 37 0.67 -11.10 4.29
CA ARG A 37 0.39 -11.55 2.92
C ARG A 37 0.30 -10.36 1.98
N ALA A 38 1.26 -10.25 1.07
CA ALA A 38 1.20 -9.29 -0.03
C ALA A 38 0.06 -9.68 -0.99
N ILE A 39 -0.83 -8.74 -1.27
CA ILE A 39 -1.96 -8.91 -2.20
C ILE A 39 -1.62 -8.28 -3.55
N SER A 40 -1.03 -7.08 -3.54
CA SER A 40 -0.59 -6.40 -4.75
C SER A 40 0.61 -5.51 -4.43
N LEU A 41 1.68 -5.64 -5.22
CA LEU A 41 2.79 -4.70 -5.22
C LEU A 41 2.89 -4.10 -6.61
N ARG A 42 2.75 -2.78 -6.71
CA ARG A 42 2.84 -2.08 -7.99
C ARG A 42 3.58 -0.76 -7.85
N LYS A 43 4.01 -0.21 -8.98
CA LYS A 43 4.49 1.18 -9.05
C LYS A 43 3.39 2.13 -8.58
N ALA A 44 3.76 3.09 -7.76
CA ALA A 44 2.88 4.20 -7.40
C ALA A 44 2.59 5.03 -8.66
N ASN A 45 1.35 5.48 -8.83
CA ASN A 45 1.01 6.41 -9.89
C ASN A 45 1.46 7.83 -9.53
N PHE A 46 1.43 8.75 -10.50
CA PHE A 46 1.90 10.12 -10.28
C PHE A 46 1.19 10.85 -9.13
N ARG A 47 -0.12 10.60 -8.95
CA ARG A 47 -0.88 11.18 -7.84
C ARG A 47 -0.41 10.65 -6.49
N GLU A 48 -0.24 9.34 -6.38
CA GLU A 48 0.26 8.68 -5.16
C GLU A 48 1.69 9.09 -4.81
N VAL A 49 2.55 9.29 -5.81
CA VAL A 49 3.91 9.84 -5.62
C VAL A 49 3.83 11.24 -5.03
N ARG A 50 3.06 12.12 -5.66
CA ARG A 50 2.91 13.50 -5.17
C ARG A 50 2.33 13.54 -3.76
N ASP A 51 1.30 12.74 -3.48
CA ASP A 51 0.67 12.72 -2.16
C ASP A 51 1.67 12.21 -1.09
N TYR A 52 2.50 11.21 -1.41
CA TYR A 52 3.59 10.73 -0.54
C TYR A 52 4.70 11.77 -0.30
N GLU A 53 5.09 12.53 -1.34
CA GLU A 53 6.09 13.59 -1.23
C GLU A 53 5.60 14.81 -0.43
N GLN A 54 4.30 14.99 -0.24
CA GLN A 54 3.73 16.05 0.61
C GLN A 54 3.54 15.61 2.06
N GLU A 55 3.45 14.30 2.32
CA GLU A 55 3.37 13.74 3.68
C GLU A 55 4.74 13.60 4.36
N ILE A 56 5.85 13.68 3.60
CA ILE A 56 7.23 13.69 4.08
C ILE A 56 7.76 15.13 4.16
#